data_AF-A0A832SYV8-F1
#
_entry.id   AF-A0A832SYV8-F1
#
_cell.length_a   1.000
_cell.length_b   1.000
_cell.length_c   1.000
_cell.angle_alpha   90.00
_cell.angle_beta   90.00
_cell.angle_gamma   90.00
#
_symmetry.space_group_name_H-M   'P 1'
#
loop_
_entity.id
_entity.type
_entity.pdbx_description
1 polymer ?
#
loop_
_entity_poly.entity_id
_entity_poly.type
_entity_poly.pdbx_seq_one_letter_code
_entity_poly.pdbx_strand_id
1 'polypeptide(L)'
;MVEKDNKDVEHIVSDAMHKVLGVNISELSKDISLTLEKSPLLDFTVDTKMKFKAAKKRFKQDFLRRLLRTSYGNISIVAKRAGVDRRSIHRIVKDAGINVSKIREEMIKPYEIKQKSVGHIIEDVVDRYRTVIHPEKIAEVYQKVGDVSKDILDELPDRQLTLKDAEEEFEKAYLKKALAESDGNATRCAKKIGLRYETLLRKLKALGLK
;
A
#
# COMPACT_ATOMS: atom_id res chain seq x y z
N MET A 1 -28.24 -2.91 -8.43
CA MET A 1 -27.06 -3.19 -7.56
C MET A 1 -26.01 -3.76 -8.50
N VAL A 2 -24.96 -3.01 -8.83
CA VAL A 2 -24.00 -3.43 -9.86
C VAL A 2 -22.91 -4.27 -9.22
N GLU A 3 -22.75 -5.49 -9.69
CA GLU A 3 -21.61 -6.35 -9.37
C GLU A 3 -20.35 -5.67 -9.86
N LYS A 4 -19.43 -5.33 -8.95
CA LYS A 4 -18.07 -4.98 -9.35
C LYS A 4 -17.32 -6.30 -9.53
N ASP A 5 -17.12 -6.69 -10.79
CA ASP A 5 -16.19 -7.75 -11.14
C ASP A 5 -14.86 -7.54 -10.44
N ASN A 6 -14.37 -8.60 -9.81
CA ASN A 6 -13.12 -8.59 -9.07
C ASN A 6 -11.93 -8.74 -10.05
N LYS A 7 -11.80 -7.80 -11.00
CA LYS A 7 -10.71 -7.76 -11.97
C LYS A 7 -9.38 -7.69 -11.21
N ASP A 8 -8.46 -8.60 -11.54
CA ASP A 8 -7.11 -8.55 -10.97
C ASP A 8 -6.29 -7.40 -11.58
N VAL A 9 -5.21 -6.98 -10.92
CA VAL A 9 -4.42 -5.78 -11.32
C VAL A 9 -3.90 -5.88 -12.76
N GLU A 10 -3.55 -7.08 -13.23
CA GLU A 10 -3.14 -7.36 -14.61
C GLU A 10 -4.23 -7.07 -15.65
N HIS A 11 -5.49 -7.40 -15.36
CA HIS A 11 -6.61 -7.11 -16.27
C HIS A 11 -6.88 -5.62 -16.42
N ILE A 12 -6.83 -4.86 -15.32
CA ILE A 12 -7.08 -3.41 -15.34
C ILE A 12 -5.98 -2.66 -16.09
N VAL A 13 -4.72 -3.06 -15.88
CA VAL A 13 -3.60 -2.51 -16.66
C VAL A 13 -3.73 -2.91 -18.13
N SER A 14 -4.07 -4.17 -18.45
CA SER A 14 -4.24 -4.61 -19.85
C SER A 14 -5.36 -3.84 -20.54
N ASP A 15 -6.52 -3.66 -19.91
CA ASP A 15 -7.66 -2.91 -20.45
C ASP A 15 -7.28 -1.43 -20.73
N ALA A 16 -6.56 -0.80 -19.80
CA ALA A 16 -6.09 0.59 -19.95
C ALA A 16 -5.02 0.74 -21.05
N MET A 17 -4.06 -0.19 -21.12
CA MET A 17 -3.02 -0.18 -22.16
C MET A 17 -3.60 -0.51 -23.55
N HIS A 18 -4.60 -1.38 -23.63
CA HIS A 18 -5.31 -1.71 -24.88
C HIS A 18 -5.99 -0.48 -25.50
N LYS A 19 -6.64 0.38 -24.68
CA LYS A 19 -7.27 1.64 -25.14
C LYS A 19 -6.28 2.59 -25.85
N VAL A 20 -4.98 2.48 -25.56
CA VAL A 20 -3.93 3.35 -26.11
C VAL A 20 -3.12 2.68 -27.20
N LEU A 21 -2.65 1.45 -26.98
CA LEU A 21 -1.85 0.74 -27.97
C LEU A 21 -2.69 0.18 -29.12
N GLY A 22 -3.98 -0.13 -28.87
CA GLY A 22 -4.85 -0.84 -29.81
C GLY A 22 -4.58 -2.35 -29.89
N VAL A 23 -3.67 -2.86 -29.06
CA VAL A 23 -3.28 -4.27 -28.93
C VAL A 23 -2.96 -4.58 -27.47
N ASN A 24 -3.17 -5.84 -27.05
CA ASN A 24 -2.75 -6.32 -25.73
C ASN A 24 -1.31 -6.85 -25.80
N ILE A 25 -0.43 -6.30 -24.96
CA ILE A 25 0.93 -6.82 -24.74
C ILE A 25 0.96 -7.37 -23.31
N SER A 26 0.87 -8.70 -23.20
CA SER A 26 0.72 -9.38 -21.90
C SER A 26 1.91 -9.15 -20.97
N GLU A 27 3.13 -9.27 -21.50
CA GLU A 27 4.37 -9.08 -20.74
C GLU A 27 4.52 -7.66 -20.20
N LEU A 28 4.18 -6.66 -21.02
CA LEU A 28 4.15 -5.24 -20.62
C LEU A 28 3.14 -5.00 -19.50
N SER A 29 1.92 -5.51 -19.66
CA SER A 29 0.84 -5.35 -18.68
C SER A 29 1.22 -6.00 -17.34
N LYS A 30 1.76 -7.22 -17.40
CA LYS A 30 2.25 -7.97 -16.24
C LYS A 30 3.40 -7.26 -15.52
N ASP A 31 4.36 -6.69 -16.24
CA ASP A 31 5.48 -5.95 -15.64
C ASP A 31 5.03 -4.65 -14.95
N ILE A 32 4.10 -3.91 -15.55
CA ILE A 32 3.46 -2.75 -14.93
C ILE A 32 2.72 -3.19 -13.65
N SER A 33 1.87 -4.23 -13.73
CA SER A 33 1.10 -4.73 -12.59
C SER A 33 1.98 -5.23 -11.44
N LEU A 34 3.02 -6.02 -11.73
CA LEU A 34 3.98 -6.47 -10.72
C LEU A 34 4.73 -5.30 -10.06
N THR A 35 4.94 -4.19 -10.78
CA THR A 35 5.59 -2.98 -10.24
C THR A 35 4.61 -2.15 -9.41
N LEU A 36 3.34 -2.07 -9.81
CA LEU A 36 2.26 -1.44 -9.04
C LEU A 36 1.95 -2.20 -7.74
N GLU A 37 1.92 -3.54 -7.77
CA GLU A 37 1.72 -4.38 -6.57
C GLU A 37 2.87 -4.26 -5.56
N LYS A 38 4.09 -3.99 -6.04
CA LYS A 38 5.28 -3.76 -5.19
C LYS A 38 5.45 -2.29 -4.75
N SER A 39 4.56 -1.40 -5.17
CA SER A 39 4.74 0.06 -5.07
C SER A 39 4.58 0.61 -3.63
N PRO A 40 5.26 1.70 -3.23
CA PRO A 40 5.70 1.94 -1.85
C PRO A 40 4.64 2.51 -0.87
N LEU A 41 3.35 2.24 -1.07
CA LEU A 41 2.33 2.52 -0.04
C LEU A 41 2.61 1.76 1.28
N LEU A 42 3.38 0.67 1.18
CA LEU A 42 3.85 -0.20 2.25
C LEU A 42 5.21 0.18 2.85
N ASP A 43 5.79 1.33 2.52
CA ASP A 43 6.97 1.83 3.24
C ASP A 43 6.59 2.22 4.68
N PHE A 44 6.69 1.28 5.61
CA PHE A 44 6.56 1.52 7.05
C PHE A 44 7.95 1.46 7.70
N THR A 45 8.37 2.60 8.26
CA THR A 45 9.65 2.71 8.96
C THR A 45 9.63 1.90 10.25
N VAL A 46 10.26 0.72 10.23
CA VAL A 46 10.37 -0.17 11.40
C VAL A 46 11.45 0.36 12.36
N ASP A 47 11.01 1.06 13.41
CA ASP A 47 11.87 1.51 14.52
C ASP A 47 11.84 0.54 15.71
N THR A 48 12.88 -0.28 15.79
CA THR A 48 13.17 -1.27 16.84
C THR A 48 13.73 -0.66 18.13
N LYS A 49 14.05 0.64 18.16
CA LYS A 49 14.41 1.35 19.41
C LYS A 49 13.17 1.60 20.28
N MET A 50 12.00 1.69 19.67
CA MET A 50 10.72 1.83 20.36
C MET A 50 10.21 0.45 20.81
N LYS A 51 9.59 0.37 22.01
CA LYS A 51 8.96 -0.87 22.49
C LYS A 51 7.83 -1.33 21.56
N PHE A 52 7.69 -2.64 21.34
CA PHE A 52 6.77 -3.26 20.38
C PHE A 52 5.34 -2.71 20.45
N LYS A 53 4.76 -2.58 21.65
CA LYS A 53 3.39 -2.04 21.83
C LYS A 53 3.25 -0.60 21.33
N ALA A 54 4.26 0.23 21.57
CA ALA A 54 4.27 1.63 21.15
C ALA A 54 4.54 1.74 19.64
N ALA A 55 5.49 0.96 19.11
CA ALA A 55 5.78 0.88 17.68
C ALA A 55 4.53 0.43 16.89
N LYS A 56 3.83 -0.61 17.36
CA LYS A 56 2.56 -1.05 16.78
C LYS A 56 1.45 0.00 16.87
N LYS A 57 1.36 0.74 17.99
CA LYS A 57 0.39 1.86 18.11
C LYS A 57 0.69 2.95 17.08
N ARG A 58 1.95 3.36 16.95
CA ARG A 58 2.39 4.37 15.97
C ARG A 58 2.10 3.92 14.53
N PHE A 59 2.44 2.67 14.19
CA PHE A 59 2.12 2.08 12.89
C PHE A 59 0.61 2.17 12.55
N LYS A 60 -0.28 1.77 13.48
CA LYS A 60 -1.74 1.89 13.27
C LYS A 60 -2.17 3.34 13.00
N GLN A 61 -1.59 4.31 13.72
CA GLN A 61 -1.90 5.73 13.55
C GLN A 61 -1.42 6.25 12.19
N ASP A 62 -0.20 5.92 11.79
CA ASP A 62 0.37 6.33 10.50
C ASP A 62 -0.37 5.68 9.31
N PHE A 63 -0.68 4.38 9.40
CA PHE A 63 -1.49 3.66 8.42
C PHE A 63 -2.90 4.28 8.27
N LEU A 64 -3.61 4.52 9.38
CA LEU A 64 -4.92 5.15 9.33
C LEU A 64 -4.87 6.61 8.86
N ARG A 65 -3.81 7.36 9.17
CA ARG A 65 -3.58 8.71 8.62
C ARG A 65 -3.37 8.67 7.10
N ARG A 66 -2.66 7.67 6.57
CA ARG A 66 -2.53 7.42 5.11
C ARG A 66 -3.87 7.04 4.47
N LEU A 67 -4.67 6.18 5.10
CA LEU A 67 -6.01 5.82 4.63
C LEU A 67 -6.99 7.01 4.65
N LEU A 68 -6.98 7.82 5.71
CA LEU A 68 -7.81 9.02 5.83
C LEU A 68 -7.45 10.06 4.77
N ARG A 69 -6.16 10.28 4.49
CA ARG A 69 -5.69 11.12 3.38
C ARG A 69 -6.12 10.56 2.02
N THR A 70 -5.93 9.26 1.79
CA THR A 70 -6.33 8.56 0.55
C THR A 70 -7.85 8.53 0.34
N SER A 71 -8.64 8.69 1.41
CA SER A 71 -10.10 8.62 1.37
C SER A 71 -10.77 9.97 1.68
N TYR A 72 -10.05 11.10 1.53
CA TYR A 72 -10.57 12.46 1.71
C TYR A 72 -11.30 12.71 3.06
N GLY A 73 -10.82 12.08 4.13
CA GLY A 73 -11.47 12.12 5.43
C GLY A 73 -12.86 11.46 5.47
N ASN A 74 -13.20 10.62 4.49
CA ASN A 74 -14.42 9.81 4.50
C ASN A 74 -14.22 8.59 5.40
N ILE A 75 -14.66 8.72 6.65
CA ILE A 75 -14.53 7.72 7.70
C ILE A 75 -15.24 6.40 7.34
N SER A 76 -16.34 6.43 6.57
CA SER A 76 -17.05 5.23 6.12
C SER A 76 -16.25 4.44 5.08
N ILE A 77 -15.59 5.13 4.14
CA ILE A 77 -14.68 4.51 3.17
C ILE A 77 -13.45 3.93 3.88
N VAL A 78 -12.86 4.67 4.84
CA VAL A 78 -11.73 4.16 5.65
C VAL A 78 -12.13 2.95 6.49
N ALA A 79 -13.30 2.94 7.11
CA ALA A 79 -13.79 1.81 7.89
C ALA A 79 -13.91 0.54 7.03
N LYS A 80 -14.53 0.66 5.84
CA LYS A 80 -14.65 -0.43 4.87
C LYS A 80 -13.27 -0.94 4.41
N ARG A 81 -12.36 -0.03 3.99
CA ARG A 81 -11.00 -0.36 3.54
C ARG A 81 -10.13 -1.00 4.63
N ALA A 82 -10.22 -0.48 5.85
CA ALA A 82 -9.46 -0.99 7.00
C ALA A 82 -10.04 -2.31 7.57
N GLY A 83 -11.21 -2.78 7.11
CA GLY A 83 -11.86 -3.98 7.63
C GLY A 83 -12.34 -3.85 9.08
N VAL A 84 -12.69 -2.63 9.54
CA VAL A 84 -13.08 -2.38 10.94
C VAL A 84 -14.30 -1.47 11.05
N ASP A 85 -15.02 -1.57 12.17
CA ASP A 85 -16.19 -0.70 12.42
C ASP A 85 -15.84 0.80 12.44
N ARG A 86 -16.80 1.62 12.00
CA ARG A 86 -16.69 3.08 11.93
C ARG A 86 -16.37 3.73 13.27
N ARG A 87 -16.86 3.19 14.41
CA ARG A 87 -16.53 3.69 15.75
C ARG A 87 -15.07 3.42 16.10
N SER A 88 -14.48 2.34 15.59
CA SER A 88 -13.04 2.05 15.77
C SER A 88 -12.18 3.09 15.05
N ILE A 89 -12.56 3.51 13.84
CA ILE A 89 -11.87 4.60 13.13
C ILE A 89 -12.00 5.91 13.91
N HIS A 90 -13.21 6.30 14.35
CA HIS A 90 -13.43 7.50 15.16
C HIS A 90 -12.59 7.53 16.45
N ARG A 91 -12.53 6.40 17.17
CA ARG A 91 -11.70 6.28 18.37
C ARG A 91 -10.22 6.48 18.05
N ILE A 92 -9.68 5.81 17.02
CA ILE A 92 -8.26 5.93 16.69
C ILE A 92 -7.91 7.32 16.14
N VAL A 93 -8.82 7.96 15.39
CA VAL A 93 -8.71 9.37 14.96
C VAL A 93 -8.58 10.30 16.17
N LYS A 94 -9.43 10.12 17.19
CA LYS A 94 -9.39 10.90 18.43
C LYS A 94 -8.10 10.63 19.23
N ASP A 95 -7.75 9.36 19.43
CA ASP A 95 -6.54 8.91 20.16
C ASP A 95 -5.23 9.33 19.47
N ALA A 96 -5.28 9.69 18.18
CA ALA A 96 -4.16 10.16 17.38
C ALA A 96 -4.15 11.68 17.14
N GLY A 97 -5.15 12.43 17.64
CA GLY A 97 -5.29 13.86 17.41
C GLY A 97 -5.44 14.24 15.93
N ILE A 98 -6.02 13.38 15.10
CA ILE A 98 -6.16 13.62 13.66
C ILE A 98 -7.38 14.53 13.41
N ASN A 99 -7.13 15.78 12.98
CA ASN A 99 -8.21 16.67 12.54
C ASN A 99 -8.64 16.30 11.11
N VAL A 100 -9.83 15.70 10.98
CA VAL A 100 -10.39 15.26 9.70
C VAL A 100 -10.89 16.43 8.84
N SER A 101 -11.31 17.55 9.45
CA SER A 101 -11.76 18.74 8.71
C SER A 101 -10.60 19.42 7.99
N LYS A 102 -9.45 19.59 8.65
CA LYS A 102 -8.23 20.09 8.01
C LYS A 102 -7.79 19.25 6.81
N ILE A 103 -7.90 17.92 6.89
CA ILE A 103 -7.63 17.02 5.76
C ILE A 103 -8.54 17.28 4.55
N ARG A 104 -9.72 17.89 4.74
CA ARG A 104 -10.63 18.29 3.65
C ARG A 104 -10.37 19.70 3.13
N GLU A 105 -9.97 20.62 3.99
CA GLU A 105 -9.77 22.04 3.68
C GLU A 105 -8.39 22.33 3.05
N GLU A 106 -7.34 21.58 3.40
CA GLU A 106 -5.95 21.89 3.02
C GLU A 106 -5.53 21.41 1.61
N MET A 107 -6.41 20.76 0.82
CA MET A 107 -5.93 19.80 -0.20
C MET A 107 -6.18 20.13 -1.67
N ILE A 108 -5.09 20.62 -2.24
CA ILE A 108 -4.61 20.30 -3.59
C ILE A 108 -3.36 19.40 -3.46
N LYS A 109 -3.17 18.28 -4.17
CA LYS A 109 -4.06 17.38 -4.94
C LYS A 109 -3.48 15.94 -4.81
N PRO A 110 -3.84 15.11 -3.80
CA PRO A 110 -3.20 13.81 -3.55
C PRO A 110 -3.37 12.78 -4.67
N TYR A 111 -4.49 12.89 -5.38
CA TYR A 111 -4.80 12.10 -6.58
C TYR A 111 -3.73 12.31 -7.66
N GLU A 112 -3.35 13.56 -7.94
CA GLU A 112 -2.34 13.87 -8.97
C GLU A 112 -0.94 13.39 -8.58
N ILE A 113 -0.60 13.35 -7.29
CA ILE A 113 0.67 12.77 -6.85
C ILE A 113 0.68 11.26 -7.13
N LYS A 114 -0.41 10.54 -6.83
CA LYS A 114 -0.53 9.11 -7.15
C LYS A 114 -0.57 8.85 -8.66
N GLN A 115 -1.33 9.65 -9.40
CA GLN A 115 -1.42 9.58 -10.86
C GLN A 115 -0.04 9.80 -11.50
N LYS A 116 0.76 10.75 -11.01
CA LYS A 116 2.16 10.93 -11.43
C LYS A 116 3.05 9.74 -11.08
N SER A 117 2.92 9.16 -9.87
CA SER A 117 3.68 7.95 -9.51
C SER A 117 3.32 6.73 -10.36
N VAL A 118 2.04 6.53 -10.68
CA VAL A 118 1.59 5.49 -11.62
C VAL A 118 2.11 5.79 -13.02
N GLY A 119 2.10 7.04 -13.45
CA GLY A 119 2.66 7.50 -14.72
C GLY A 119 4.12 7.14 -14.87
N HIS A 120 4.97 7.53 -13.91
CA HIS A 120 6.39 7.19 -13.93
C HIS A 120 6.65 5.67 -13.96
N ILE A 121 5.82 4.86 -13.28
CA ILE A 121 5.93 3.39 -13.37
C ILE A 121 5.60 2.90 -14.79
N ILE A 122 4.59 3.47 -15.45
CA ILE A 122 4.26 3.12 -16.84
C ILE A 122 5.39 3.56 -17.78
N GLU A 123 5.91 4.78 -17.61
CA GLU A 123 7.05 5.31 -18.37
C GLU A 123 8.28 4.40 -18.25
N ASP A 124 8.70 4.09 -17.02
CA ASP A 124 9.86 3.22 -16.70
C ASP A 124 9.71 1.78 -17.22
N VAL A 125 8.47 1.27 -17.32
CA VAL A 125 8.23 -0.05 -17.90
C VAL A 125 8.24 0.03 -19.41
N VAL A 126 7.50 0.97 -20.01
CA VAL A 126 7.35 1.13 -21.46
C VAL A 126 8.69 1.42 -22.15
N ASP A 127 9.57 2.20 -21.53
CA ASP A 127 10.89 2.52 -22.10
C ASP A 127 11.81 1.29 -22.21
N ARG A 128 11.60 0.25 -21.37
CA ARG A 128 12.28 -1.05 -21.50
C ARG A 128 11.84 -1.83 -22.74
N TYR A 129 10.66 -1.56 -23.28
CA TYR A 129 10.10 -2.20 -24.48
C TYR A 129 10.28 -1.35 -25.76
N ARG A 130 10.97 -0.20 -25.70
CA ARG A 130 11.16 0.72 -26.84
C ARG A 130 11.82 0.11 -28.09
N THR A 131 12.52 -1.02 -27.95
CA THR A 131 13.17 -1.75 -29.04
C THR A 131 12.27 -2.82 -29.67
N VAL A 132 11.10 -3.08 -29.07
CA VAL A 132 10.15 -4.13 -29.47
C VAL A 132 8.82 -3.53 -29.94
N ILE A 133 8.40 -2.40 -29.35
CA ILE A 133 7.19 -1.66 -29.71
C ILE A 133 7.53 -0.59 -30.75
N HIS A 134 6.64 -0.38 -31.73
CA HIS A 134 6.83 0.64 -32.78
C HIS A 134 6.98 2.05 -32.17
N PRO A 135 7.92 2.91 -32.64
CA PRO A 135 8.19 4.21 -32.03
C PRO A 135 6.96 5.13 -31.91
N GLU A 136 6.07 5.11 -32.90
CA GLU A 136 4.82 5.88 -32.89
C GLU A 136 3.89 5.47 -31.74
N LYS A 137 3.87 4.16 -31.40
CA LYS A 137 3.05 3.63 -30.31
C LYS A 137 3.63 3.93 -28.94
N ILE A 138 4.96 3.97 -28.83
CA ILE A 138 5.66 4.50 -27.65
C ILE A 138 5.29 5.98 -27.43
N ALA A 139 5.36 6.80 -28.49
CA ALA A 139 4.98 8.22 -28.41
C ALA A 139 3.50 8.42 -28.03
N GLU A 140 2.60 7.58 -28.56
CA GLU A 140 1.18 7.61 -28.20
C GLU A 140 0.94 7.29 -26.71
N VAL A 141 1.71 6.36 -26.12
CA VAL A 141 1.67 6.08 -24.68
C VAL A 141 2.16 7.29 -23.88
N TYR A 142 3.29 7.90 -24.22
CA TYR A 142 3.79 9.08 -23.50
C TYR A 142 2.80 10.26 -23.53
N GLN A 143 2.13 10.49 -24.67
CA GLN A 143 1.10 11.54 -24.76
C GLN A 143 -0.14 11.26 -23.89
N LYS A 144 -0.53 9.99 -23.77
CA LYS A 144 -1.73 9.56 -23.04
C LYS A 144 -1.44 9.03 -21.62
N VAL A 145 -0.19 9.06 -21.15
CA VAL A 145 0.20 8.41 -19.88
C VAL A 145 -0.56 8.98 -18.68
N GLY A 146 -0.92 10.27 -18.70
CA GLY A 146 -1.75 10.89 -17.68
C GLY A 146 -3.14 10.25 -17.59
N ASP A 147 -3.77 9.98 -18.73
CA ASP A 147 -5.10 9.36 -18.82
C ASP A 147 -5.04 7.86 -18.53
N VAL A 148 -4.03 7.14 -19.01
CA VAL A 148 -3.80 5.72 -18.67
C VAL A 148 -3.57 5.55 -17.17
N SER A 149 -2.76 6.41 -16.56
CA SER A 149 -2.53 6.41 -15.11
C SER A 149 -3.80 6.70 -14.33
N LYS A 150 -4.71 7.49 -14.90
CA LYS A 150 -5.99 7.83 -14.32
C LYS A 150 -6.96 6.64 -14.39
N ASP A 151 -7.13 6.05 -15.56
CA ASP A 151 -7.96 4.86 -15.79
C ASP A 151 -7.52 3.70 -14.90
N ILE A 152 -6.21 3.44 -14.83
CA ILE A 152 -5.64 2.44 -13.91
C ILE A 152 -5.93 2.81 -12.46
N LEU A 153 -5.71 4.06 -12.03
CA LEU A 153 -5.95 4.49 -10.64
C LEU A 153 -7.43 4.43 -10.23
N ASP A 154 -8.36 4.67 -11.16
CA ASP A 154 -9.81 4.66 -10.93
C ASP A 154 -10.42 3.24 -10.98
N GLU A 155 -9.86 2.34 -11.80
CA GLU A 155 -10.28 0.93 -11.91
C GLU A 155 -9.54 -0.03 -10.96
N LEU A 156 -8.30 0.29 -10.51
CA LEU A 156 -7.45 -0.55 -9.65
C LEU A 156 -8.28 -1.18 -8.52
N PRO A 157 -8.18 -2.51 -8.29
CA PRO A 157 -8.95 -3.13 -7.24
C PRO A 157 -8.37 -2.63 -5.92
N ASP A 158 -9.25 -2.24 -4.99
CA ASP A 158 -8.87 -1.88 -3.62
C ASP A 158 -8.44 -3.16 -2.85
N ARG A 159 -7.43 -3.91 -3.35
CA ARG A 159 -6.59 -4.86 -2.57
C ARG A 159 -5.71 -4.06 -1.60
N GLN A 160 -6.36 -3.20 -0.81
CA GLN A 160 -5.76 -2.61 0.36
C GLN A 160 -5.74 -3.68 1.45
N LEU A 161 -4.56 -4.00 1.95
CA LEU A 161 -4.41 -4.79 3.18
C LEU A 161 -5.34 -4.20 4.24
N THR A 162 -6.15 -5.03 4.89
CA THR A 162 -6.96 -4.54 6.01
C THR A 162 -6.04 -4.04 7.13
N LEU A 163 -6.58 -3.32 8.12
CA LEU A 163 -5.78 -2.95 9.29
C LEU A 163 -5.18 -4.19 9.98
N LYS A 164 -5.84 -5.35 9.90
CA LYS A 164 -5.33 -6.63 10.42
C LYS A 164 -4.12 -7.12 9.62
N ASP A 165 -4.24 -7.20 8.29
CA ASP A 165 -3.18 -7.77 7.45
C ASP A 165 -1.95 -6.84 7.42
N ALA A 166 -2.18 -5.52 7.39
CA ALA A 166 -1.14 -4.51 7.52
C ALA A 166 -0.45 -4.59 8.90
N GLU A 167 -1.19 -4.87 9.98
CA GLU A 167 -0.62 -5.13 11.30
C GLU A 167 0.20 -6.42 11.36
N GLU A 168 -0.19 -7.47 10.65
CA GLU A 168 0.52 -8.75 10.60
C GLU A 168 1.86 -8.61 9.85
N GLU A 169 1.88 -7.93 8.71
CA GLU A 169 3.12 -7.61 7.98
C GLU A 169 4.05 -6.65 8.77
N PHE A 170 3.49 -5.64 9.45
CA PHE A 170 4.28 -4.81 10.37
C PHE A 170 4.89 -5.65 11.51
N GLU A 171 4.11 -6.53 12.15
CA GLU A 171 4.63 -7.38 13.23
C GLU A 171 5.74 -8.32 12.74
N LYS A 172 5.58 -8.92 11.56
CA LYS A 172 6.56 -9.79 10.90
C LYS A 172 7.87 -9.05 10.63
N ALA A 173 7.80 -7.88 10.00
CA ALA A 173 8.98 -7.06 9.72
C ALA A 173 9.67 -6.56 11.01
N TYR A 174 8.89 -6.10 11.99
CA TYR A 174 9.40 -5.64 13.28
C TYR A 174 10.11 -6.75 14.05
N LEU A 175 9.48 -7.93 14.18
CA LEU A 175 10.05 -9.04 14.93
C LEU A 175 11.26 -9.65 14.22
N LYS A 176 11.25 -9.74 12.88
CA LYS A 176 12.41 -10.16 12.09
C LYS A 176 13.60 -9.23 12.32
N LYS A 177 13.40 -7.90 12.25
CA LYS A 177 14.45 -6.90 12.52
C LYS A 177 14.95 -6.94 13.97
N ALA A 178 14.05 -6.96 14.95
CA ALA A 178 14.42 -7.00 16.37
C ALA A 178 15.18 -8.29 16.75
N LEU A 179 14.84 -9.42 16.14
CA LEU A 179 15.52 -10.70 16.34
C LEU A 179 16.92 -10.71 15.71
N ALA A 180 17.08 -10.13 14.52
CA ALA A 180 18.39 -9.96 13.87
C ALA A 180 19.30 -9.05 14.71
N GLU A 181 18.81 -7.92 15.20
CA GLU A 181 19.53 -7.02 16.12
C GLU A 181 19.71 -7.57 17.56
N SER A 182 19.38 -8.84 17.79
CA SER A 182 19.55 -9.55 19.05
C SER A 182 20.30 -10.88 18.85
N ASP A 183 20.99 -11.05 17.72
CA ASP A 183 21.75 -12.25 17.34
C ASP A 183 20.92 -13.54 17.40
N GLY A 184 19.62 -13.47 17.07
CA GLY A 184 18.70 -14.60 17.16
C GLY A 184 18.31 -15.02 18.58
N ASN A 185 18.77 -14.30 19.61
CA ASN A 185 18.48 -14.58 21.02
C ASN A 185 17.11 -14.01 21.42
N ALA A 186 16.10 -14.88 21.50
CA ALA A 186 14.74 -14.50 21.84
C ALA A 186 14.59 -13.86 23.24
N THR A 187 15.41 -14.25 24.23
CA THR A 187 15.38 -13.65 25.58
C THR A 187 15.89 -12.21 25.58
N ARG A 188 16.98 -11.93 24.85
CA ARG A 188 17.49 -10.55 24.64
C ARG A 188 16.49 -9.72 23.84
N CYS A 189 15.95 -10.27 22.76
CA CYS A 189 14.93 -9.62 21.92
C CYS A 189 13.69 -9.23 22.74
N ALA A 190 13.12 -10.17 23.52
CA ALA A 190 11.95 -9.92 24.36
C ALA A 190 12.16 -8.77 25.35
N LYS A 191 13.32 -8.75 26.05
CA LYS A 191 13.71 -7.65 26.94
C LYS A 191 13.84 -6.32 26.19
N LYS A 192 14.53 -6.29 25.05
CA LYS A 192 14.74 -5.10 24.21
C LYS A 192 13.43 -4.45 23.77
N ILE A 193 12.51 -5.24 23.22
CA ILE A 193 11.25 -4.74 22.66
C ILE A 193 10.12 -4.61 23.68
N GLY A 194 10.34 -4.99 24.94
CA GLY A 194 9.36 -4.91 26.02
C GLY A 194 8.19 -5.89 25.90
N LEU A 195 8.44 -7.10 25.42
CA LEU A 195 7.48 -8.21 25.42
C LEU A 195 7.85 -9.27 26.47
N ARG A 196 6.83 -9.99 26.96
CA ARG A 196 7.07 -11.24 27.69
C ARG A 196 7.62 -12.29 26.72
N TYR A 197 8.53 -13.13 27.20
CA TYR A 197 9.23 -14.12 26.39
C TYR A 197 8.28 -15.11 25.70
N GLU A 198 7.28 -15.60 26.41
CA GLU A 198 6.26 -16.53 25.92
C GLU A 198 5.39 -15.87 24.84
N THR A 199 5.13 -14.56 24.98
CA THR A 199 4.38 -13.77 23.99
C THR A 199 5.19 -13.58 22.71
N LEU A 200 6.51 -13.39 22.82
CA LEU A 200 7.40 -13.33 21.66
C LEU A 200 7.46 -14.69 20.94
N LEU A 201 7.72 -15.79 21.66
CA LEU A 201 7.78 -17.13 21.08
C LEU A 201 6.49 -17.49 20.33
N ARG A 202 5.32 -17.25 20.94
CA ARG A 202 4.02 -17.50 20.31
C ARG A 202 3.86 -16.70 19.01
N LYS A 203 4.34 -15.46 18.96
CA LYS A 203 4.30 -14.62 17.76
C LYS A 203 5.29 -15.07 16.69
N LEU A 204 6.52 -15.44 17.06
CA LEU A 204 7.51 -15.97 16.10
C LEU A 204 7.00 -17.24 15.42
N LYS A 205 6.41 -18.17 16.19
CA LYS A 205 5.82 -19.40 15.66
C LYS A 205 4.63 -19.12 14.73
N ALA A 206 3.72 -18.22 15.12
CA ALA A 206 2.58 -17.85 14.30
C ALA A 206 2.96 -17.14 12.98
N LEU A 207 4.14 -16.52 12.92
CA LEU A 207 4.66 -15.80 11.75
C LEU A 207 5.68 -16.62 10.94
N GLY A 208 5.91 -17.90 11.29
CA GLY A 208 6.87 -18.77 10.61
C GLY A 208 8.34 -18.33 10.77
N LEU A 209 8.67 -17.53 11.79
CA LEU A 209 10.00 -16.96 12.00
C LEU A 209 10.91 -17.80 12.92
N LYS A 210 10.34 -18.74 13.69
CA LYS A 210 11.02 -19.83 14.41
C LYS A 210 10.02 -20.80 15.05
#